data_AF-A0A1E4SJ99-F1
#
_entry.id   AF-A0A1E4SJ99-F1
#
_cell.length_a   1.000
_cell.length_b   1.000
_cell.length_c   1.000
_cell.angle_alpha   90.00
_cell.angle_beta   90.00
_cell.angle_gamma   90.00
#
_symmetry.space_group_name_H-M   'P 1'
#
loop_
_entity.id
_entity.type
_entity.pdbx_description
1 polymer ?
#
loop_
_entity_poly.entity_id
_entity_poly.type
_entity_poly.pdbx_seq_one_letter_code
_entity_poly.pdbx_strand_id
1 'polypeptide(L)'
;MSIAKDTVIPGVSRNNVLQEWIEKNIIKLHPRLVIGKSELGGIGLQFEGVIDEELGEDEDLEVLRVPYDVTLDYMNLLPMLDGLKERDQNTSFEHQNVKESELIVNVLTVMEPHTETHILCCYVIAFYILRELSISGKYHLTSPLRIYDQYLDILLGTEVMGFPRKDESSDKFISSVIQEAQTCKFEYESFVESMNILYREKEIEFELILSFETFYQLSRAIRSRTLEIPHGIEQKDKEELEETFQELHIKEPDHDGKTATISNDKDFITNITLVPILDFANHFHNNNAYFDVDANSKAVLLKIKRSHLKHGKFEVTISYSPVESVGHFVRTYGFIPQIKTVNEVEQEEQVDHFQLLELYLQVEHEVLLKSKWLQIVPQVQLVLTPNDAYINLHDSNLPLLFDEDIQYNSKWPEVASAHFRRYNSIPDEVELDDAEIIDLLKHQEEAYDIINGVPPIGVTVKGEQITNDHAFDTTEEMITKCVAYIITLSRGLVNQKLSDDGCFGNVLDNVIELRNHTLQLLIRKHDSGKSILIPDHLAREEWSAYSTAPKQLALD
;
A
#
# COMPACT_ATOMS: atom_id res chain seq x y z
N MET A 1 22.16 21.83 16.00
CA MET A 1 20.72 21.91 16.32
C MET A 1 20.02 21.22 15.17
N SER A 2 19.42 20.06 15.40
CA SER A 2 18.89 19.15 14.38
C SER A 2 17.50 19.52 13.87
N ILE A 3 16.84 20.54 14.45
CA ILE A 3 15.48 20.95 14.10
C ILE A 3 15.49 22.46 13.82
N ALA A 4 14.91 22.89 12.70
CA ALA A 4 14.84 24.30 12.34
C ALA A 4 13.94 25.09 13.31
N LYS A 5 14.34 26.34 13.62
CA LYS A 5 13.76 27.15 14.71
C LYS A 5 12.24 27.31 14.66
N ASP A 6 11.66 27.43 13.47
CA ASP A 6 10.24 27.70 13.27
C ASP A 6 9.45 26.44 12.85
N THR A 7 10.07 25.26 12.98
CA THR A 7 9.44 24.00 12.60
C THR A 7 8.61 23.47 13.76
N VAL A 8 7.33 23.24 13.50
CA VAL A 8 6.38 22.59 14.41
C VAL A 8 6.20 21.16 13.90
N ILE A 9 6.78 20.20 14.60
CA ILE A 9 6.65 18.78 14.26
C ILE A 9 5.36 18.26 14.91
N PRO A 10 4.41 17.70 14.12
CA PRO A 10 3.18 17.19 14.69
C PRO A 10 3.44 16.11 15.75
N GLY A 11 2.70 16.18 16.87
CA GLY A 11 2.91 15.30 18.02
C GLY A 11 4.04 15.74 18.97
N VAL A 12 4.91 16.65 18.56
CA VAL A 12 6.03 17.09 19.41
C VAL A 12 5.66 18.39 20.13
N SER A 13 5.52 18.32 21.45
CA SER A 13 5.16 19.49 22.27
C SER A 13 6.19 20.62 22.20
N ARG A 14 7.48 20.29 22.18
CA ARG A 14 8.61 21.22 22.04
C ARG A 14 9.79 20.53 21.36
N ASN A 15 10.50 21.24 20.48
CA ASN A 15 11.62 20.69 19.70
C ASN A 15 12.75 20.11 20.59
N ASN A 16 12.96 20.64 21.80
CA ASN A 16 13.96 20.08 22.72
C ASN A 16 13.59 18.67 23.20
N VAL A 17 12.30 18.34 23.33
CA VAL A 17 11.87 17.00 23.76
C VAL A 17 12.21 15.96 22.70
N LEU A 18 11.97 16.26 21.42
CA LEU A 18 12.40 15.38 20.34
C LEU A 18 13.92 15.27 20.27
N GLN A 19 14.65 16.37 20.47
CA GLN A 19 16.12 16.32 20.48
C GLN A 19 16.66 15.45 21.63
N GLU A 20 16.12 15.61 22.85
CA GLU A 20 16.46 14.77 24.00
C GLU A 20 16.15 13.30 23.73
N TRP A 21 15.03 13.02 23.04
CA TRP A 21 14.65 11.67 22.62
C TRP A 21 15.62 11.08 21.58
N ILE A 22 16.01 11.84 20.56
CA ILE A 22 17.02 11.45 19.55
C ILE A 22 18.35 11.09 20.23
N GLU A 23 18.82 11.95 21.14
CA GLU A 23 20.09 11.77 21.86
C GLU A 23 20.04 10.56 22.79
N LYS A 24 18.94 10.38 23.55
CA LYS A 24 18.73 9.23 24.45
C LYS A 24 18.74 7.90 23.70
N ASN A 25 18.20 7.89 22.49
CA ASN A 25 18.09 6.72 21.62
C ASN A 25 19.30 6.55 20.68
N ILE A 26 20.35 7.35 20.84
CA ILE A 26 21.61 7.24 20.08
C ILE A 26 21.39 7.34 18.56
N ILE A 27 20.35 8.07 18.15
CA ILE A 27 20.10 8.36 16.73
C ILE A 27 21.09 9.45 16.32
N LYS A 28 21.93 9.16 15.33
CA LYS A 28 23.00 10.07 14.88
C LYS A 28 22.57 10.81 13.64
N LEU A 29 22.52 12.14 13.73
CA LEU A 29 22.28 13.03 12.59
C LEU A 29 23.59 13.71 12.21
N HIS A 30 23.83 13.83 10.91
CA HIS A 30 24.93 14.66 10.41
C HIS A 30 24.72 16.11 10.87
N PRO A 31 25.77 16.87 11.23
CA PRO A 31 25.65 18.23 11.76
C PRO A 31 24.90 19.22 10.85
N ARG A 32 24.82 18.90 9.56
CA ARG A 32 24.17 19.70 8.50
C ARG A 32 22.79 19.17 8.08
N LEU A 33 22.34 18.07 8.69
CA LEU A 33 20.98 17.56 8.52
C LEU A 33 20.05 18.23 9.53
N VAL A 34 18.96 18.80 9.02
CA VAL A 34 17.98 19.55 9.80
C VAL A 34 16.57 19.07 9.47
N ILE A 35 15.78 18.76 10.48
CA ILE A 35 14.35 18.50 10.37
C ILE A 35 13.63 19.85 10.22
N GLY A 36 12.89 20.02 9.14
CA GLY A 36 12.28 21.29 8.78
C GLY A 36 10.93 21.14 8.08
N LYS A 37 10.29 22.27 7.77
CA LYS A 37 9.11 22.29 6.89
C LYS A 37 9.52 21.92 5.45
N SER A 38 8.75 21.03 4.83
CA SER A 38 8.97 20.57 3.45
C SER A 38 8.21 21.42 2.43
N GLU A 39 8.77 21.52 1.21
CA GLU A 39 8.06 22.06 0.04
C GLU A 39 7.14 21.02 -0.62
N LEU A 40 7.39 19.74 -0.36
CA LEU A 40 6.58 18.61 -0.82
C LEU A 40 5.34 18.40 0.07
N GLY A 41 5.35 18.95 1.29
CA GLY A 41 4.23 18.91 2.25
C GLY A 41 4.70 18.47 3.63
N GLY A 42 4.11 19.04 4.69
CA GLY A 42 4.41 18.63 6.06
C GLY A 42 5.86 18.88 6.50
N ILE A 43 6.47 17.86 7.11
CA ILE A 43 7.84 17.85 7.64
C ILE A 43 8.75 17.10 6.66
N GLY A 44 9.99 17.58 6.52
CA GLY A 44 11.01 17.00 5.66
C GLY A 44 12.40 17.05 6.30
N LEU A 45 13.31 16.25 5.77
CA LEU A 45 14.74 16.33 6.08
C LEU A 45 15.43 17.30 5.13
N GLN A 46 16.20 18.25 5.65
CA GLN A 46 16.89 19.28 4.87
C GLN A 46 18.39 19.19 5.11
N PHE A 47 19.19 19.29 4.05
CA PHE A 47 20.64 19.21 4.14
C PHE A 47 21.31 20.48 3.62
N GLU A 48 22.31 20.97 4.35
CA GLU A 48 23.17 22.09 3.93
C GLU A 48 24.43 21.57 3.24
N GLY A 49 24.43 21.56 1.90
CA GLY A 49 25.51 21.02 1.07
C GLY A 49 26.80 21.88 1.05
N VAL A 50 27.90 21.31 0.55
CA VAL A 50 29.26 21.90 0.59
C VAL A 50 29.90 22.00 -0.79
N ILE A 51 30.94 22.85 -0.88
CA ILE A 51 31.90 22.95 -1.98
C ILE A 51 33.13 22.08 -1.62
N ASP A 52 33.16 20.84 -2.11
CA ASP A 52 34.35 20.09 -2.56
C ASP A 52 35.61 19.80 -1.70
N GLU A 53 35.62 19.81 -0.36
CA GLU A 53 36.88 19.44 0.37
C GLU A 53 36.83 18.31 1.42
N GLU A 54 35.67 17.74 1.79
CA GLU A 54 35.58 16.79 2.91
C GLU A 54 35.18 15.33 2.56
N LEU A 55 34.92 15.02 1.29
CA LEU A 55 34.45 13.68 0.90
C LEU A 55 35.58 12.88 0.25
N GLY A 56 35.88 11.70 0.82
CA GLY A 56 36.77 10.71 0.23
C GLY A 56 36.28 10.27 -1.16
N GLU A 57 37.17 9.71 -1.98
CA GLU A 57 37.04 9.74 -3.44
C GLU A 57 35.83 9.01 -4.05
N ASP A 58 35.10 8.12 -3.37
CA ASP A 58 34.02 7.34 -4.01
C ASP A 58 32.78 7.00 -3.15
N GLU A 59 32.60 7.59 -1.96
CA GLU A 59 31.51 7.18 -1.04
C GLU A 59 30.32 8.16 -0.99
N ASP A 60 29.11 7.59 -1.02
CA ASP A 60 27.86 8.31 -0.73
C ASP A 60 27.84 8.79 0.74
N LEU A 61 27.23 9.94 0.99
CA LEU A 61 27.33 10.59 2.30
C LEU A 61 26.25 10.08 3.27
N GLU A 62 26.67 9.40 4.35
CA GLU A 62 25.79 9.07 5.49
C GLU A 62 25.35 10.35 6.21
N VAL A 63 24.03 10.59 6.25
CA VAL A 63 23.46 11.77 6.90
C VAL A 63 22.61 11.46 8.13
N LEU A 64 22.12 10.24 8.25
CA LEU A 64 21.36 9.76 9.41
C LEU A 64 21.68 8.29 9.67
N ARG A 65 21.79 7.92 10.94
CA ARG A 65 21.90 6.54 11.42
C ARG A 65 20.93 6.31 12.56
N VAL A 66 20.03 5.35 12.38
CA VAL A 66 19.01 4.94 13.34
C VAL A 66 19.39 3.54 13.87
N PRO A 67 19.66 3.39 15.18
CA PRO A 67 19.96 2.08 15.76
C PRO A 67 18.84 1.06 15.55
N TYR A 68 19.19 -0.22 15.42
CA TYR A 68 18.24 -1.30 15.22
C TYR A 68 17.18 -1.37 16.33
N ASP A 69 17.61 -1.28 17.59
CA ASP A 69 16.74 -1.39 18.78
C ASP A 69 15.62 -0.34 18.89
N VAL A 70 15.68 0.73 18.10
CA VAL A 70 14.66 1.81 18.11
C VAL A 70 13.74 1.75 16.90
N THR A 71 14.01 0.85 15.95
CA THR A 71 13.11 0.55 14.84
C THR A 71 12.02 -0.42 15.27
N LEU A 72 10.88 -0.43 14.56
CA LEU A 72 9.78 -1.35 14.82
C LEU A 72 9.51 -2.17 13.57
N ASP A 73 9.89 -3.44 13.62
CA ASP A 73 9.59 -4.51 12.68
C ASP A 73 9.30 -5.78 13.49
N TYR A 74 8.80 -6.85 12.86
CA TYR A 74 8.46 -8.06 13.59
C TYR A 74 9.70 -8.74 14.22
N MET A 75 10.89 -8.61 13.61
CA MET A 75 12.14 -9.18 14.12
C MET A 75 12.62 -8.50 15.40
N ASN A 76 12.32 -7.22 15.57
CA ASN A 76 12.59 -6.44 16.78
C ASN A 76 11.50 -6.63 17.85
N LEU A 77 10.26 -6.73 17.42
CA LEU A 77 9.11 -6.81 18.32
C LEU A 77 8.98 -8.16 19.02
N LEU A 78 9.37 -9.26 18.37
CA LEU A 78 9.33 -10.60 18.97
C LEU A 78 10.28 -10.75 20.18
N PRO A 79 11.60 -10.46 20.06
CA PRO A 79 12.50 -10.49 21.22
C PRO A 79 12.09 -9.51 22.32
N MET A 80 11.55 -8.34 21.95
CA MET A 80 11.01 -7.39 22.91
C MET A 80 9.84 -7.99 23.70
N LEU A 81 8.89 -8.64 23.02
CA LEU A 81 7.77 -9.31 23.67
C LEU A 81 8.24 -10.43 24.60
N ASP A 82 9.25 -11.20 24.21
CA ASP A 82 9.83 -12.24 25.07
C ASP A 82 10.51 -11.66 26.31
N GLY A 83 11.27 -10.56 26.17
CA GLY A 83 11.82 -9.81 27.29
C GLY A 83 10.74 -9.26 28.23
N LEU A 84 9.58 -8.85 27.69
CA LEU A 84 8.42 -8.44 28.49
C LEU A 84 7.79 -9.62 29.24
N LYS A 85 7.67 -10.81 28.62
CA LYS A 85 7.19 -12.02 29.30
C LYS A 85 8.08 -12.39 30.48
N GLU A 86 9.40 -12.34 30.31
CA GLU A 86 10.36 -12.59 31.39
C GLU A 86 10.20 -11.57 32.52
N ARG A 87 10.07 -10.29 32.16
CA ARG A 87 9.84 -9.20 33.12
C ARG A 87 8.54 -9.38 33.91
N ASP A 88 7.48 -9.81 33.24
CA ASP A 88 6.13 -10.01 33.82
C ASP A 88 6.03 -11.22 34.74
N GLN A 89 7.00 -12.13 34.67
CA GLN A 89 7.17 -13.26 35.58
C GLN A 89 7.93 -12.89 36.87
N ASN A 90 8.53 -11.70 36.94
CA ASN A 90 9.26 -11.27 38.14
C ASN A 90 8.29 -11.01 39.30
N THR A 91 8.56 -11.63 40.45
CA THR A 91 7.74 -11.54 41.68
C THR A 91 7.54 -10.11 42.19
N SER A 92 8.42 -9.18 41.83
CA SER A 92 8.29 -7.75 42.16
C SER A 92 7.07 -7.07 41.50
N PHE A 93 6.46 -7.72 40.51
CA PHE A 93 5.34 -7.20 39.71
C PHE A 93 4.12 -8.14 39.69
N GLU A 94 4.02 -9.07 40.65
CA GLU A 94 2.97 -10.09 40.68
C GLU A 94 1.55 -9.51 40.84
N HIS A 95 1.41 -8.31 41.40
CA HIS A 95 0.13 -7.64 41.66
C HIS A 95 -0.28 -6.60 40.61
N GLN A 96 0.35 -6.59 39.43
CA GLN A 96 -0.06 -5.68 38.36
C GLN A 96 -1.40 -6.14 37.77
N ASN A 97 -2.33 -5.20 37.61
CA ASN A 97 -3.67 -5.47 37.07
C ASN A 97 -3.60 -5.87 35.58
N VAL A 98 -2.73 -5.20 34.82
CA VAL A 98 -2.47 -5.50 33.41
C VAL A 98 -0.97 -5.67 33.20
N LYS A 99 -0.59 -6.86 32.75
CA LYS A 99 0.77 -7.18 32.34
C LYS A 99 0.98 -6.75 30.89
N GLU A 100 2.15 -6.16 30.59
CA GLU A 100 2.46 -5.61 29.26
C GLU A 100 2.47 -6.71 28.20
N SER A 101 3.10 -7.85 28.47
CA SER A 101 3.16 -8.98 27.53
C SER A 101 1.79 -9.62 27.31
N GLU A 102 0.98 -9.76 28.37
CA GLU A 102 -0.40 -10.27 28.29
C GLU A 102 -1.28 -9.39 27.38
N LEU A 103 -1.21 -8.06 27.54
CA LEU A 103 -2.01 -7.17 26.72
C LEU A 103 -1.59 -7.21 25.25
N ILE A 104 -0.29 -7.19 24.96
CA ILE A 104 0.21 -7.28 23.58
C ILE A 104 -0.28 -8.58 22.92
N VAL A 105 -0.16 -9.73 23.61
CA VAL A 105 -0.63 -11.03 23.11
C VAL A 105 -2.14 -11.02 22.89
N ASN A 106 -2.92 -10.44 23.79
CA ASN A 106 -4.38 -10.36 23.64
C ASN A 106 -4.76 -9.48 22.45
N VAL A 107 -4.08 -8.34 22.24
CA VAL A 107 -4.31 -7.50 21.05
C VAL A 107 -4.01 -8.27 19.77
N LEU A 108 -2.86 -8.95 19.69
CA LEU A 108 -2.52 -9.79 18.53
C LEU A 108 -3.52 -10.92 18.28
N THR A 109 -4.04 -11.52 19.36
CA THR A 109 -5.01 -12.63 19.29
C THR A 109 -6.38 -12.15 18.84
N VAL A 110 -6.82 -10.98 19.28
CA VAL A 110 -8.14 -10.42 18.92
C VAL A 110 -8.15 -9.84 17.51
N MET A 111 -7.06 -9.17 17.12
CA MET A 111 -6.95 -8.52 15.81
C MET A 111 -6.62 -9.50 14.68
N GLU A 112 -6.04 -10.66 15.01
CA GLU A 112 -5.62 -11.71 14.07
C GLU A 112 -4.88 -11.12 12.84
N PRO A 113 -3.70 -10.50 12.98
CA PRO A 113 -3.09 -9.77 11.87
C PRO A 113 -2.59 -10.69 10.75
N HIS A 114 -2.93 -10.35 9.49
CA HIS A 114 -2.60 -11.13 8.29
C HIS A 114 -1.43 -10.54 7.47
N THR A 115 -0.93 -9.36 7.86
CA THR A 115 0.19 -8.68 7.15
C THR A 115 1.16 -8.08 8.15
N GLU A 116 2.41 -7.85 7.76
CA GLU A 116 3.42 -7.22 8.62
C GLU A 116 3.02 -5.80 9.07
N THR A 117 2.39 -5.02 8.19
CA THR A 117 1.84 -3.70 8.57
C THR A 117 0.78 -3.85 9.65
N HIS A 118 -0.10 -4.86 9.54
CA HIS A 118 -1.13 -5.10 10.54
C HIS A 118 -0.54 -5.59 11.88
N ILE A 119 0.53 -6.39 11.84
CA ILE A 119 1.30 -6.76 13.05
C ILE A 119 1.83 -5.49 13.73
N LEU A 120 2.45 -4.57 12.98
CA LEU A 120 2.92 -3.29 13.53
C LEU A 120 1.79 -2.48 14.15
N CYS A 121 0.62 -2.40 13.50
CA CYS A 121 -0.57 -1.77 14.07
C CYS A 121 -0.93 -2.36 15.44
N CYS A 122 -0.99 -3.69 15.55
CA CYS A 122 -1.31 -4.37 16.81
C CYS A 122 -0.35 -3.97 17.94
N TYR A 123 0.96 -4.01 17.69
CA TYR A 123 1.96 -3.63 18.71
C TYR A 123 1.85 -2.15 19.10
N VAL A 124 1.74 -1.24 18.12
CA VAL A 124 1.64 0.20 18.38
C VAL A 124 0.35 0.55 19.14
N ILE A 125 -0.77 -0.09 18.78
CA ILE A 125 -2.05 0.05 19.50
C ILE A 125 -1.91 -0.46 20.93
N ALA A 126 -1.27 -1.62 21.14
CA ALA A 126 -1.00 -2.13 22.48
C ALA A 126 -0.11 -1.17 23.28
N PHE A 127 0.93 -0.59 22.67
CA PHE A 127 1.80 0.40 23.32
C PHE A 127 1.02 1.65 23.73
N TYR A 128 0.13 2.12 22.86
CA TYR A 128 -0.77 3.24 23.18
C TYR A 128 -1.68 2.90 24.36
N ILE A 129 -2.38 1.76 24.33
CA ILE A 129 -3.27 1.34 25.42
C ILE A 129 -2.48 1.22 26.73
N LEU A 130 -1.28 0.61 26.71
CA LEU A 130 -0.42 0.52 27.89
C LEU A 130 -0.03 1.89 28.43
N ARG A 131 0.27 2.84 27.54
CA ARG A 131 0.63 4.21 27.91
C ARG A 131 -0.53 4.92 28.62
N GLU A 132 -1.75 4.77 28.12
CA GLU A 132 -2.95 5.37 28.72
C GLU A 132 -3.39 4.63 29.99
N LEU A 133 -3.22 3.31 30.04
CA LEU A 133 -3.41 2.49 31.24
C LEU A 133 -2.32 2.68 32.29
N SER A 134 -1.20 3.34 31.97
CA SER A 134 -0.06 3.53 32.87
C SER A 134 -0.45 4.42 34.05
N ILE A 135 -1.17 3.85 34.99
CA ILE A 135 -1.35 4.31 36.35
C ILE A 135 0.05 4.42 36.94
N SER A 136 0.30 5.44 37.77
CA SER A 136 1.57 5.98 38.28
C SER A 136 2.53 5.00 39.03
N GLY A 137 2.40 3.70 38.83
CA GLY A 137 3.20 2.63 39.40
C GLY A 137 4.60 2.52 38.79
N LYS A 138 5.54 2.07 39.62
CA LYS A 138 6.95 1.83 39.26
C LYS A 138 7.13 0.84 38.10
N TYR A 139 6.19 -0.10 37.94
CA TYR A 139 6.18 -1.06 36.83
C TYR A 139 6.13 -0.32 35.49
N HIS A 140 5.08 0.43 35.18
CA HIS A 140 4.97 1.12 33.89
C HIS A 140 6.05 2.20 33.67
N LEU A 141 6.49 2.89 34.72
CA LEU A 141 7.56 3.90 34.64
C LEU A 141 8.93 3.33 34.22
N THR A 142 9.16 2.04 34.45
CA THR A 142 10.42 1.35 34.08
C THR A 142 10.25 0.45 32.87
N SER A 143 9.13 0.56 32.15
CA SER A 143 8.89 -0.26 30.97
C SER A 143 9.87 0.07 29.85
N PRO A 144 10.44 -0.95 29.17
CA PRO A 144 11.23 -0.73 27.97
C PRO A 144 10.40 -0.06 26.86
N LEU A 145 9.08 -0.20 26.86
CA LEU A 145 8.19 0.38 25.85
C LEU A 145 8.15 1.92 25.88
N ARG A 146 8.53 2.54 27.00
CA ARG A 146 8.56 4.02 27.13
C ARG A 146 9.59 4.67 26.20
N ILE A 147 10.49 3.90 25.58
CA ILE A 147 11.37 4.43 24.53
C ILE A 147 10.57 4.91 23.32
N TYR A 148 9.35 4.42 23.10
CA TYR A 148 8.53 4.77 21.94
C TYR A 148 7.54 5.91 22.20
N ASP A 149 7.39 6.41 23.44
CA ASP A 149 6.37 7.43 23.76
C ASP A 149 6.39 8.64 22.82
N GLN A 150 7.57 9.21 22.59
CA GLN A 150 7.70 10.39 21.73
C GLN A 150 7.41 10.06 20.27
N TYR A 151 7.72 8.83 19.84
CA TYR A 151 7.40 8.39 18.48
C TYR A 151 5.90 8.10 18.33
N LEU A 152 5.25 7.53 19.35
CA LEU A 152 3.78 7.40 19.42
C LEU A 152 3.11 8.76 19.29
N ASP A 153 3.61 9.79 19.97
CA ASP A 153 3.08 11.14 19.82
C ASP A 153 3.21 11.66 18.38
N ILE A 154 4.35 11.41 17.72
CA ILE A 154 4.54 11.76 16.30
C ILE A 154 3.53 11.03 15.41
N LEU A 155 3.28 9.73 15.64
CA LEU A 155 2.28 8.96 14.90
C LEU A 155 0.86 9.53 15.11
N LEU A 156 0.51 9.88 16.34
CA LEU A 156 -0.77 10.52 16.69
C LEU A 156 -0.92 11.91 16.07
N GLY A 157 0.18 12.63 15.88
CA GLY A 157 0.19 13.93 15.21
C GLY A 157 0.27 13.87 13.69
N THR A 158 0.61 12.72 13.11
CA THR A 158 0.86 12.60 11.66
C THR A 158 -0.38 12.96 10.86
N GLU A 159 -0.22 13.79 9.83
CA GLU A 159 -1.32 14.10 8.94
C GLU A 159 -1.70 12.85 8.15
N VAL A 160 -2.97 12.43 8.27
CA VAL A 160 -3.53 11.28 7.58
C VAL A 160 -4.86 11.67 6.93
N MET A 161 -5.28 10.89 5.93
CA MET A 161 -6.62 11.02 5.38
C MET A 161 -7.66 10.72 6.47
N GLY A 162 -8.53 11.69 6.75
CA GLY A 162 -9.57 11.55 7.77
C GLY A 162 -10.65 10.52 7.41
N PHE A 163 -11.51 10.16 8.37
CA PHE A 163 -12.62 9.24 8.12
C PHE A 163 -13.66 9.83 7.14
N PRO A 164 -14.27 9.04 6.22
CA PRO A 164 -15.26 9.55 5.27
C PRO A 164 -16.50 10.10 5.98
N ARG A 165 -17.11 11.12 5.37
CA ARG A 165 -18.39 11.69 5.85
C ARG A 165 -19.62 11.06 5.19
N LYS A 166 -19.42 10.33 4.10
CA LYS A 166 -20.45 9.62 3.34
C LYS A 166 -20.13 8.14 3.30
N ASP A 167 -21.16 7.33 3.15
CA ASP A 167 -21.03 5.88 3.08
C ASP A 167 -20.79 5.37 1.64
N GLU A 168 -21.06 6.20 0.62
CA GLU A 168 -20.95 5.80 -0.78
C GLU A 168 -20.52 6.96 -1.70
N SER A 169 -19.91 6.61 -2.84
CA SER A 169 -19.58 7.52 -3.93
C SER A 169 -19.90 6.90 -5.28
N SER A 170 -20.28 7.74 -6.25
CA SER A 170 -20.46 7.32 -7.65
C SER A 170 -19.15 6.99 -8.36
N ASP A 171 -18.03 7.47 -7.83
CA ASP A 171 -16.69 7.11 -8.31
C ASP A 171 -16.24 5.80 -7.64
N LYS A 172 -15.88 4.79 -8.44
CA LYS A 172 -15.52 3.45 -7.94
C LYS A 172 -14.25 3.47 -7.08
N PHE A 173 -13.24 4.27 -7.45
CA PHE A 173 -12.02 4.38 -6.66
C PHE A 173 -12.34 5.00 -5.29
N ILE A 174 -13.07 6.13 -5.26
CA ILE A 174 -13.47 6.76 -4.00
C ILE A 174 -14.34 5.82 -3.15
N SER A 175 -15.30 5.13 -3.78
CA SER A 175 -16.16 4.15 -3.11
C SER A 175 -15.33 3.04 -2.44
N SER A 176 -14.30 2.53 -3.12
CA SER A 176 -13.41 1.52 -2.54
C SER A 176 -12.57 2.05 -1.35
N VAL A 177 -12.17 3.34 -1.37
CA VAL A 177 -11.47 3.97 -0.25
C VAL A 177 -12.41 4.18 0.94
N ILE A 178 -13.69 4.51 0.68
CA ILE A 178 -14.74 4.56 1.72
C ILE A 178 -14.91 3.17 2.34
N GLN A 179 -15.01 2.12 1.53
CA GLN A 179 -15.15 0.75 2.02
C GLN A 179 -13.97 0.33 2.90
N GLU A 180 -12.72 0.59 2.50
CA GLU A 180 -11.55 0.33 3.35
C GLU A 180 -11.66 1.01 4.74
N ALA A 181 -12.11 2.28 4.77
CA ALA A 181 -12.27 2.99 6.03
C ALA A 181 -13.40 2.39 6.89
N GLN A 182 -14.51 1.96 6.28
CA GLN A 182 -15.60 1.29 6.98
C GLN A 182 -15.18 -0.09 7.51
N THR A 183 -14.38 -0.85 6.77
CA THR A 183 -13.79 -2.11 7.26
C THR A 183 -12.94 -1.85 8.49
N CYS A 184 -12.10 -0.82 8.49
CA CYS A 184 -11.29 -0.43 9.66
C CYS A 184 -12.16 -0.04 10.87
N LYS A 185 -13.34 0.57 10.64
CA LYS A 185 -14.30 0.88 11.71
C LYS A 185 -14.94 -0.38 12.29
N PHE A 186 -15.36 -1.31 11.45
CA PHE A 186 -15.91 -2.59 11.89
C PHE A 186 -14.88 -3.39 12.70
N GLU A 187 -13.62 -3.40 12.24
CA GLU A 187 -12.50 -4.01 12.96
C GLU A 187 -12.30 -3.40 14.35
N TYR A 188 -12.31 -2.06 14.47
CA TYR A 188 -12.25 -1.39 15.76
C TYR A 188 -13.41 -1.77 16.69
N GLU A 189 -14.64 -1.79 16.18
CA GLU A 189 -15.83 -2.13 16.97
C GLU A 189 -15.75 -3.56 17.50
N SER A 190 -15.35 -4.51 16.64
CA SER A 190 -15.11 -5.91 17.03
C SER A 190 -13.97 -6.03 18.04
N PHE A 191 -12.87 -5.32 17.83
CA PHE A 191 -11.72 -5.30 18.73
C PHE A 191 -12.10 -4.84 20.14
N VAL A 192 -12.80 -3.71 20.26
CA VAL A 192 -13.23 -3.16 21.56
C VAL A 192 -14.17 -4.14 22.27
N GLU A 193 -15.13 -4.72 21.56
CA GLU A 193 -16.04 -5.72 22.13
C GLU A 193 -15.28 -6.91 22.71
N SER A 194 -14.37 -7.51 21.94
CA SER A 194 -13.56 -8.65 22.37
C SER A 194 -12.64 -8.31 23.54
N MET A 195 -11.98 -7.14 23.53
CA MET A 195 -11.10 -6.71 24.62
C MET A 195 -11.89 -6.46 25.92
N ASN A 196 -13.07 -5.85 25.84
CA ASN A 196 -13.96 -5.66 27.00
C ASN A 196 -14.44 -6.99 27.58
N ILE A 197 -14.64 -8.02 26.75
CA ILE A 197 -14.95 -9.38 27.22
C ILE A 197 -13.74 -9.97 27.97
N LEU A 198 -12.54 -9.89 27.39
CA LEU A 198 -11.32 -10.45 27.98
C LEU A 198 -10.92 -9.79 29.31
N TYR A 199 -11.18 -8.50 29.45
CA TYR A 199 -10.77 -7.70 30.62
C TYR A 199 -11.93 -7.33 31.55
N ARG A 200 -13.10 -7.96 31.41
CA ARG A 200 -14.30 -7.67 32.20
C ARG A 200 -14.06 -7.71 33.72
N GLU A 201 -13.27 -8.68 34.19
CA GLU A 201 -12.96 -8.84 35.62
C GLU A 201 -12.01 -7.77 36.17
N LYS A 202 -11.26 -7.12 35.27
CA LYS A 202 -10.28 -6.07 35.61
C LYS A 202 -10.91 -4.67 35.60
N GLU A 203 -12.22 -4.56 35.33
CA GLU A 203 -13.00 -3.31 35.26
C GLU A 203 -12.39 -2.28 34.28
N ILE A 204 -11.91 -2.75 33.13
CA ILE A 204 -11.33 -1.91 32.07
C ILE A 204 -12.35 -1.75 30.93
N GLU A 205 -12.66 -0.50 30.60
CA GLU A 205 -13.50 -0.12 29.45
C GLU A 205 -12.60 0.42 28.34
N PHE A 206 -12.36 -0.39 27.31
CA PHE A 206 -11.39 -0.07 26.26
C PHE A 206 -11.82 1.11 25.37
N GLU A 207 -13.12 1.33 25.21
CA GLU A 207 -13.68 2.48 24.49
C GLU A 207 -13.34 3.83 25.13
N LEU A 208 -13.04 3.86 26.43
CA LEU A 208 -12.62 5.07 27.15
C LEU A 208 -11.11 5.32 27.02
N ILE A 209 -10.35 4.29 26.65
CA ILE A 209 -8.89 4.33 26.55
C ILE A 209 -8.48 4.61 25.10
N LEU A 210 -9.05 3.86 24.16
CA LEU A 210 -8.77 3.94 22.75
C LEU A 210 -10.06 4.25 22.00
N SER A 211 -10.22 5.50 21.58
CA SER A 211 -11.34 5.89 20.72
C SER A 211 -11.11 5.42 19.28
N PHE A 212 -12.19 5.35 18.49
CA PHE A 212 -12.11 5.04 17.07
C PHE A 212 -11.18 5.99 16.32
N GLU A 213 -11.25 7.30 16.61
CA GLU A 213 -10.42 8.31 15.95
C GLU A 213 -8.93 8.04 16.21
N THR A 214 -8.58 7.62 17.42
CA THR A 214 -7.21 7.27 17.79
C THR A 214 -6.75 5.99 17.10
N PHE A 215 -7.59 4.96 17.10
CA PHE A 215 -7.32 3.71 16.39
C PHE A 215 -7.08 3.96 14.90
N TYR A 216 -8.00 4.68 14.27
CA TYR A 216 -7.93 5.04 12.85
C TYR A 216 -6.68 5.90 12.55
N GLN A 217 -6.39 6.90 13.39
CA GLN A 217 -5.20 7.73 13.28
C GLN A 217 -3.91 6.89 13.30
N LEU A 218 -3.75 6.00 14.27
CA LEU A 218 -2.56 5.15 14.40
C LEU A 218 -2.44 4.20 13.19
N SER A 219 -3.51 3.50 12.83
CA SER A 219 -3.51 2.56 11.70
C SER A 219 -3.13 3.24 10.38
N ARG A 220 -3.64 4.45 10.13
CA ARG A 220 -3.30 5.24 8.93
C ARG A 220 -1.88 5.80 8.98
N ALA A 221 -1.43 6.29 10.14
CA ALA A 221 -0.09 6.86 10.31
C ALA A 221 1.01 5.80 10.18
N ILE A 222 0.77 4.59 10.68
CA ILE A 222 1.69 3.46 10.52
C ILE A 222 1.79 3.09 9.05
N ARG A 223 0.64 2.89 8.37
CA ARG A 223 0.60 2.53 6.94
C ARG A 223 1.33 3.55 6.05
N SER A 224 1.31 4.83 6.39
CA SER A 224 1.96 5.89 5.59
C SER A 224 3.44 6.10 5.90
N ARG A 225 3.99 5.47 6.95
CA ARG A 225 5.37 5.66 7.43
C ARG A 225 6.22 4.41 7.40
N THR A 226 5.65 3.24 7.13
CA THR A 226 6.42 2.01 7.02
C THR A 226 7.30 2.02 5.77
N LEU A 227 8.48 1.42 5.91
CA LEU A 227 9.50 1.29 4.87
C LEU A 227 9.89 -0.17 4.72
N GLU A 228 10.27 -0.57 3.51
CA GLU A 228 10.78 -1.91 3.21
C GLU A 228 12.29 -1.94 3.45
N ILE A 229 12.72 -2.41 4.61
CA ILE A 229 14.13 -2.43 5.01
C ILE A 229 14.72 -3.82 4.73
N PRO A 230 15.85 -3.92 4.01
CA PRO A 230 16.50 -5.21 3.77
C PRO A 230 17.25 -5.71 5.00
N HIS A 231 17.10 -7.00 5.32
CA HIS A 231 17.83 -7.71 6.37
C HIS A 231 18.61 -8.87 5.75
N GLY A 232 19.90 -8.97 6.04
CA GLY A 232 20.71 -10.10 5.60
C GLY A 232 20.24 -11.41 6.25
N ILE A 233 20.13 -12.48 5.46
CA ILE A 233 19.70 -13.80 5.94
C ILE A 233 20.88 -14.47 6.66
N GLU A 234 20.70 -14.89 7.91
CA GLU A 234 21.72 -15.70 8.60
C GLU A 234 21.83 -17.08 7.93
N GLN A 235 23.02 -17.70 7.94
CA GLN A 235 23.23 -19.01 7.29
C GLN A 235 22.26 -20.09 7.77
N LYS A 236 21.88 -20.05 9.05
CA LYS A 236 20.93 -20.98 9.64
C LYS A 236 19.50 -20.78 9.10
N ASP A 237 19.11 -19.53 8.90
CA ASP A 237 17.79 -19.18 8.34
C ASP A 237 17.72 -19.53 6.85
N LYS A 238 18.85 -19.46 6.12
CA LYS A 238 18.91 -19.97 4.73
C LYS A 238 18.62 -21.46 4.64
N GLU A 239 19.20 -22.27 5.54
CA GLU A 239 18.99 -23.72 5.57
C GLU A 239 17.53 -24.07 5.92
N GLU A 240 16.93 -23.38 6.90
CA GLU A 240 15.51 -23.57 7.26
C GLU A 240 14.54 -23.07 6.18
N LEU A 241 14.85 -21.96 5.50
CA LEU A 241 14.07 -21.45 4.36
C LEU A 241 14.14 -22.44 3.18
N GLU A 242 15.33 -22.92 2.82
CA GLU A 242 15.51 -23.90 1.74
C GLU A 242 14.76 -25.22 2.01
N GLU A 243 14.75 -25.71 3.26
CA GLU A 243 13.95 -26.89 3.64
C GLU A 243 12.44 -26.63 3.55
N THR A 244 11.97 -25.48 4.02
CA THR A 244 10.55 -25.10 3.97
C THR A 244 10.05 -24.95 2.54
N PHE A 245 10.86 -24.39 1.63
CA PHE A 245 10.51 -24.27 0.21
C PHE A 245 10.51 -25.62 -0.53
N GLN A 246 11.37 -26.56 -0.12
CA GLN A 246 11.37 -27.91 -0.69
C GLN A 246 10.15 -28.73 -0.26
N GLU A 247 9.68 -28.54 0.98
CA GLU A 247 8.50 -29.26 1.50
C GLU A 247 7.17 -28.72 0.96
N LEU A 248 7.08 -27.44 0.60
CA LEU A 248 5.79 -26.82 0.24
C LEU A 248 5.33 -27.00 -1.21
N HIS A 249 6.14 -27.55 -2.14
CA HIS A 249 5.73 -27.78 -3.55
C HIS A 249 4.88 -26.64 -4.17
N ILE A 250 5.20 -25.39 -3.82
CA ILE A 250 4.43 -24.23 -4.27
C ILE A 250 4.80 -24.02 -5.73
N LYS A 251 3.93 -24.47 -6.64
CA LYS A 251 3.82 -23.79 -7.93
C LYS A 251 3.42 -22.37 -7.61
N GLU A 252 4.26 -21.40 -7.97
CA GLU A 252 3.96 -19.97 -7.90
C GLU A 252 2.49 -19.72 -8.30
N PRO A 253 1.68 -19.09 -7.41
CA PRO A 253 0.50 -18.38 -7.84
C PRO A 253 0.68 -16.88 -7.60
N ASP A 254 0.19 -16.14 -8.60
CA ASP A 254 0.21 -14.69 -8.74
C ASP A 254 -0.66 -13.93 -7.72
N HIS A 255 -0.41 -12.62 -7.70
CA HIS A 255 -1.36 -11.55 -7.34
C HIS A 255 -1.79 -11.41 -5.87
N ASP A 256 -0.83 -11.06 -5.02
CA ASP A 256 -1.06 -9.95 -4.08
C ASP A 256 0.29 -9.29 -3.75
N GLY A 257 0.49 -8.07 -4.25
CA GLY A 257 1.75 -7.33 -4.26
C GLY A 257 2.22 -6.82 -2.90
N LYS A 258 2.23 -7.67 -1.87
CA LYS A 258 2.87 -7.48 -0.55
C LYS A 258 3.29 -8.80 0.13
N THR A 259 3.79 -9.77 -0.63
CA THR A 259 4.54 -10.89 -0.05
C THR A 259 5.96 -10.93 -0.61
N ALA A 260 6.89 -11.34 0.24
CA ALA A 260 8.32 -11.36 -0.03
C ALA A 260 8.63 -12.11 -1.33
N THR A 261 9.05 -11.38 -2.36
CA THR A 261 9.60 -11.97 -3.58
C THR A 261 11.03 -12.40 -3.29
N ILE A 262 11.23 -13.69 -3.01
CA ILE A 262 12.56 -14.29 -2.96
C ILE A 262 12.98 -14.58 -4.40
N SER A 263 13.61 -13.61 -5.06
CA SER A 263 14.41 -13.94 -6.24
C SER A 263 15.58 -14.81 -5.78
N ASN A 264 15.81 -15.94 -6.44
CA ASN A 264 16.85 -16.96 -6.17
C ASN A 264 18.32 -16.46 -6.10
N ASP A 265 18.56 -15.15 -6.11
CA ASP A 265 19.88 -14.49 -6.08
C ASP A 265 20.05 -13.47 -4.93
N LYS A 266 19.13 -13.35 -3.96
CA LYS A 266 19.22 -12.33 -2.89
C LYS A 266 19.60 -12.90 -1.53
N ASP A 267 20.74 -12.45 -1.00
CA ASP A 267 21.24 -12.71 0.37
C ASP A 267 20.43 -11.99 1.48
N PHE A 268 19.24 -11.46 1.17
CA PHE A 268 18.47 -10.62 2.08
C PHE A 268 16.95 -10.83 1.91
N ILE A 269 16.21 -10.63 2.99
CA ILE A 269 14.75 -10.48 3.04
C ILE A 269 14.39 -9.01 3.28
N THR A 270 13.23 -8.55 2.87
CA THR A 270 12.73 -7.20 3.14
C THR A 270 11.62 -7.24 4.17
N ASN A 271 11.74 -6.42 5.22
CA ASN A 271 10.74 -6.32 6.28
C ASN A 271 10.05 -4.95 6.25
N ILE A 272 8.75 -4.92 6.50
CA ILE A 272 8.00 -3.70 6.77
C ILE A 272 8.42 -3.17 8.15
N THR A 273 9.01 -1.97 8.16
CA THR A 273 9.65 -1.38 9.34
C THR A 273 9.25 0.07 9.53
N LEU A 274 8.94 0.48 10.77
CA LEU A 274 8.92 1.90 11.14
C LEU A 274 10.33 2.31 11.59
N VAL A 275 10.90 3.31 10.92
CA VAL A 275 12.25 3.82 11.20
C VAL A 275 12.13 5.29 11.64
N PRO A 276 12.08 5.56 12.96
CA PRO A 276 11.87 6.91 13.46
C PRO A 276 12.90 7.91 12.90
N ILE A 277 12.45 9.13 12.62
CA ILE A 277 13.25 10.23 12.03
C ILE A 277 13.55 10.03 10.54
N LEU A 278 13.89 8.80 10.11
CA LEU A 278 14.08 8.50 8.69
C LEU A 278 12.76 8.63 7.93
N ASP A 279 11.64 8.26 8.57
CA ASP A 279 10.27 8.45 8.09
C ASP A 279 9.82 9.92 7.94
N PHE A 280 10.69 10.90 8.19
CA PHE A 280 10.51 12.30 7.75
C PHE A 280 11.10 12.58 6.36
N ALA A 281 11.84 11.65 5.75
CA ALA A 281 12.34 11.82 4.39
C ALA A 281 11.19 11.66 3.40
N ASN A 282 10.83 12.72 2.68
CA ASN A 282 9.70 12.68 1.75
C ASN A 282 10.01 11.90 0.48
N HIS A 283 8.95 11.45 -0.19
CA HIS A 283 9.03 10.81 -1.49
C HIS A 283 9.39 11.80 -2.60
N PHE A 284 10.30 11.39 -3.48
CA PHE A 284 10.44 11.97 -4.82
C PHE A 284 10.93 10.90 -5.78
N HIS A 285 10.34 10.80 -6.98
CA HIS A 285 10.78 9.80 -7.97
C HIS A 285 12.27 9.89 -8.29
N ASN A 286 12.75 11.11 -8.57
CA ASN A 286 14.17 11.40 -8.79
C ASN A 286 14.88 11.68 -7.45
N ASN A 287 14.77 10.73 -6.53
CA ASN A 287 15.29 10.85 -5.17
C ASN A 287 16.81 11.10 -5.14
N ASN A 288 17.25 11.98 -4.24
CA ASN A 288 18.67 12.24 -4.01
C ASN A 288 19.32 11.38 -2.91
N ALA A 289 18.53 10.60 -2.17
CA ALA A 289 19.02 9.75 -1.09
C ALA A 289 18.35 8.38 -1.10
N TYR A 290 19.01 7.41 -0.48
CA TYR A 290 18.51 6.06 -0.29
C TYR A 290 18.86 5.59 1.12
N PHE A 291 18.14 4.58 1.60
CA PHE A 291 18.47 3.95 2.87
C PHE A 291 19.23 2.65 2.64
N ASP A 292 20.01 2.26 3.65
CA ASP A 292 20.90 1.10 3.64
C ASP A 292 20.96 0.51 5.06
N VAL A 293 21.48 -0.70 5.23
CA VAL A 293 21.60 -1.35 6.54
C VAL A 293 23.06 -1.70 6.81
N ASP A 294 23.56 -1.20 7.95
CA ASP A 294 24.90 -1.52 8.42
C ASP A 294 24.98 -3.01 8.80
N ALA A 295 25.77 -3.79 8.07
CA ALA A 295 25.81 -5.24 8.23
C ALA A 295 26.16 -5.72 9.66
N ASN A 296 26.97 -4.94 10.39
CA ASN A 296 27.48 -5.29 11.72
C ASN A 296 26.52 -4.86 12.83
N SER A 297 26.06 -3.62 12.80
CA SER A 297 25.21 -3.03 13.84
C SER A 297 23.72 -3.17 13.57
N LYS A 298 23.35 -3.61 12.36
CA LYS A 298 21.96 -3.65 11.84
C LYS A 298 21.26 -2.29 11.85
N ALA A 299 22.00 -1.20 12.05
CA ALA A 299 21.46 0.15 12.06
C ALA A 299 21.03 0.56 10.65
N VAL A 300 19.88 1.23 10.55
CA VAL A 300 19.38 1.78 9.30
C VAL A 300 20.06 3.12 9.03
N LEU A 301 20.61 3.27 7.84
CA LEU A 301 21.38 4.43 7.39
C LEU A 301 20.57 5.17 6.33
N LEU A 302 20.66 6.50 6.32
CA LEU A 302 20.24 7.34 5.18
C LEU A 302 21.49 7.92 4.54
N LYS A 303 21.66 7.68 3.24
CA LYS A 303 22.81 8.13 2.45
C LYS A 303 22.36 9.03 1.30
N ILE A 304 23.02 10.18 1.13
CA ILE A 304 22.83 11.06 -0.02
C ILE A 304 23.75 10.59 -1.14
N LYS A 305 23.18 10.39 -2.33
CA LYS A 305 23.90 10.03 -3.55
C LYS A 305 24.93 11.12 -3.86
N ARG A 306 26.20 10.75 -4.07
CA ARG A 306 27.29 11.69 -4.35
C ARG A 306 26.96 12.60 -5.54
N SER A 307 26.37 12.04 -6.59
CA SER A 307 25.94 12.75 -7.80
C SER A 307 24.86 13.81 -7.55
N HIS A 308 24.18 13.76 -6.40
CA HIS A 308 23.11 14.68 -6.03
C HIS A 308 23.51 15.64 -4.90
N LEU A 309 24.77 15.63 -4.45
CA LEU A 309 25.27 16.63 -3.52
C LEU A 309 25.38 17.99 -4.23
N LYS A 310 24.48 18.90 -3.88
CA LYS A 310 24.38 20.25 -4.45
C LYS A 310 24.90 21.30 -3.47
N HIS A 311 25.28 22.48 -3.97
CA HIS A 311 25.54 23.63 -3.11
C HIS A 311 24.25 24.17 -2.52
N GLY A 312 24.35 24.69 -1.29
CA GLY A 312 23.23 25.30 -0.60
C GLY A 312 22.30 24.27 0.05
N LYS A 313 21.12 24.75 0.45
CA LYS A 313 20.14 23.97 1.18
C LYS A 313 19.22 23.23 0.21
N PHE A 314 19.03 21.93 0.41
CA PHE A 314 18.09 21.12 -0.35
C PHE A 314 17.34 20.12 0.54
N GLU A 315 16.20 19.63 0.07
CA GLU A 315 15.44 18.58 0.77
C GLU A 315 15.99 17.20 0.42
N VAL A 316 16.21 16.37 1.45
CA VAL A 316 16.63 14.97 1.31
C VAL A 316 15.38 14.14 1.10
N THR A 317 15.31 13.48 -0.05
CA THR A 317 14.14 12.71 -0.50
C THR A 317 14.55 11.28 -0.80
N ILE A 318 13.66 10.34 -0.52
CA ILE A 318 13.82 8.91 -0.85
C ILE A 318 12.75 8.48 -1.85
N SER A 319 12.88 7.26 -2.40
CA SER A 319 11.80 6.65 -3.19
C SER A 319 11.00 5.72 -2.28
N TYR A 320 9.68 5.90 -2.24
CA TYR A 320 8.76 5.03 -1.49
C TYR A 320 8.32 3.85 -2.36
N SER A 321 8.15 4.11 -3.66
CA SER A 321 7.81 3.12 -4.67
C SER A 321 8.52 3.50 -5.98
N PRO A 322 9.05 2.52 -6.73
CA PRO A 322 9.62 2.78 -8.05
C PRO A 322 8.59 3.29 -9.06
N VAL A 323 7.31 2.97 -8.85
CA VAL A 323 6.19 3.36 -9.71
C VAL A 323 5.22 4.26 -8.96
N GLU A 324 4.91 5.42 -9.55
CA GLU A 324 3.99 6.40 -8.99
C GLU A 324 2.53 6.11 -9.38
N SER A 325 1.95 5.03 -8.86
CA SER A 325 0.51 4.77 -8.98
C SER A 325 -0.29 5.66 -8.02
N VAL A 326 -1.16 6.53 -8.56
CA VAL A 326 -1.97 7.46 -7.78
C VAL A 326 -2.84 6.72 -6.77
N GLY A 327 -3.49 5.63 -7.20
CA GLY A 327 -4.34 4.82 -6.33
C GLY A 327 -3.55 4.20 -5.18
N HIS A 328 -2.38 3.63 -5.48
CA HIS A 328 -1.49 3.07 -4.47
C HIS A 328 -1.00 4.13 -3.46
N PHE A 329 -0.54 5.28 -3.95
CA PHE A 329 -0.01 6.35 -3.10
C PHE A 329 -1.07 6.96 -2.20
N VAL A 330 -2.29 7.17 -2.70
CA VAL A 330 -3.40 7.67 -1.91
C VAL A 330 -3.77 6.64 -0.82
N ARG A 331 -3.93 5.36 -1.17
CA ARG A 331 -4.30 4.32 -0.20
C ARG A 331 -3.22 4.09 0.86
N THR A 332 -1.95 4.10 0.48
CA THR A 332 -0.83 3.77 1.39
C THR A 332 -0.33 5.00 2.13
N TYR A 333 0.01 6.08 1.42
CA TYR A 333 0.70 7.24 1.98
C TYR A 333 -0.20 8.46 2.19
N GLY A 334 -1.41 8.47 1.60
CA GLY A 334 -2.37 9.56 1.79
C GLY A 334 -2.06 10.83 1.02
N PHE A 335 -1.26 10.76 -0.05
CA PHE A 335 -0.99 11.90 -0.94
C PHE A 335 -0.92 11.45 -2.40
N ILE A 336 -0.94 12.42 -3.32
CA ILE A 336 -0.70 12.19 -4.75
C ILE A 336 0.76 12.58 -5.04
N PRO A 337 1.57 11.70 -5.62
CA PRO A 337 2.95 12.03 -5.95
C PRO A 337 3.01 13.24 -6.88
N GLN A 338 4.07 14.05 -6.80
CA GLN A 338 4.16 15.28 -7.60
C GLN A 338 4.81 15.01 -8.95
N ILE A 339 4.10 15.27 -10.05
CA ILE A 339 4.74 15.44 -11.37
C ILE A 339 5.22 16.88 -11.47
N LYS A 340 6.53 17.11 -11.34
CA LYS A 340 7.09 18.42 -11.63
C LYS A 340 7.34 18.55 -13.13
N THR A 341 6.86 19.64 -13.72
CA THR A 341 7.32 20.09 -15.03
C THR A 341 8.78 20.48 -14.91
N VAL A 342 9.62 19.80 -15.67
CA VAL A 342 11.05 20.09 -15.74
C VAL A 342 11.21 21.46 -16.39
N ASN A 343 11.52 22.48 -15.59
CA ASN A 343 11.87 23.79 -16.11
C ASN A 343 13.22 23.68 -16.86
N GLU A 344 13.16 23.59 -18.19
CA GLU A 344 14.10 23.96 -19.26
C GLU A 344 15.65 23.91 -19.09
N VAL A 345 16.24 23.34 -18.03
CA VAL A 345 17.72 23.39 -17.84
C VAL A 345 18.39 22.02 -17.69
N GLU A 346 17.64 20.93 -17.46
CA GLU A 346 18.20 19.56 -17.44
C GLU A 346 17.45 18.69 -18.48
N GLN A 347 17.62 19.04 -19.76
CA GLN A 347 16.84 18.49 -20.88
C GLN A 347 17.29 17.13 -21.43
N GLU A 348 18.31 16.46 -20.87
CA GLU A 348 18.88 15.30 -21.57
C GLU A 348 18.55 13.91 -20.98
N GLU A 349 17.93 13.75 -19.81
CA GLU A 349 17.69 12.38 -19.26
C GLU A 349 16.36 12.14 -18.50
N GLN A 350 15.39 13.06 -18.48
CA GLN A 350 14.11 12.85 -17.75
C GLN A 350 12.98 12.30 -18.63
N VAL A 351 13.24 11.22 -19.38
CA VAL A 351 12.25 10.53 -20.21
C VAL A 351 11.34 9.58 -19.39
N ASP A 352 11.62 9.39 -18.10
CA ASP A 352 11.11 8.26 -17.32
C ASP A 352 10.15 8.59 -16.15
N HIS A 353 9.72 9.84 -15.98
CA HIS A 353 8.77 10.18 -14.90
C HIS A 353 7.32 9.95 -15.34
N PHE A 354 6.73 8.86 -14.88
CA PHE A 354 5.34 8.46 -15.17
C PHE A 354 4.50 8.35 -13.91
N GLN A 355 3.24 8.80 -14.00
CA GLN A 355 2.22 8.46 -13.04
C GLN A 355 1.16 7.57 -13.65
N LEU A 356 0.73 6.58 -12.87
CA LEU A 356 -0.31 5.65 -13.26
C LEU A 356 -1.61 6.04 -12.57
N LEU A 357 -2.65 6.23 -13.36
CA LEU A 357 -3.99 6.53 -12.90
C LEU A 357 -4.97 5.51 -13.48
N GLU A 358 -5.77 4.89 -12.63
CA GLU A 358 -6.77 3.93 -13.08
C GLU A 358 -8.10 4.61 -13.40
N LEU A 359 -8.71 4.19 -14.51
CA LEU A 359 -10.04 4.62 -14.91
C LEU A 359 -10.96 3.40 -15.07
N TYR A 360 -11.98 3.33 -14.22
CA TYR A 360 -13.03 2.32 -14.37
C TYR A 360 -14.01 2.69 -15.47
N LEU A 361 -14.31 1.74 -16.34
CA LEU A 361 -15.25 1.91 -17.44
C LEU A 361 -16.68 1.63 -16.98
N GLN A 362 -17.61 2.52 -17.36
CA GLN A 362 -19.04 2.36 -17.13
C GLN A 362 -19.68 1.58 -18.29
N VAL A 363 -19.49 0.27 -18.28
CA VAL A 363 -19.99 -0.63 -19.32
C VAL A 363 -21.45 -1.03 -19.10
N GLU A 364 -22.14 -1.37 -20.18
CA GLU A 364 -23.51 -1.90 -20.13
C GLU A 364 -23.56 -3.25 -19.40
N HIS A 365 -24.72 -3.62 -18.87
CA HIS A 365 -24.88 -4.84 -18.07
C HIS A 365 -24.40 -6.10 -18.79
N GLU A 366 -24.74 -6.27 -20.06
CA GLU A 366 -24.31 -7.44 -20.84
C GLU A 366 -22.78 -7.49 -21.05
N VAL A 367 -22.16 -6.34 -21.29
CA VAL A 367 -20.70 -6.22 -21.39
C VAL A 367 -20.04 -6.49 -20.04
N LEU A 368 -20.64 -6.05 -18.94
CA LEU A 368 -20.19 -6.36 -17.59
C LEU A 368 -20.21 -7.88 -17.36
N LEU A 369 -21.32 -8.55 -17.63
CA LEU A 369 -21.41 -10.01 -17.48
C LEU A 369 -20.35 -10.73 -18.31
N LYS A 370 -20.22 -10.37 -19.59
CA LYS A 370 -19.18 -10.90 -20.48
C LYS A 370 -17.77 -10.69 -19.90
N SER A 371 -17.49 -9.50 -19.35
CA SER A 371 -16.18 -9.18 -18.77
C SER A 371 -15.83 -10.06 -17.58
N LYS A 372 -16.81 -10.37 -16.70
CA LYS A 372 -16.61 -11.27 -15.55
C LYS A 372 -16.22 -12.68 -16.00
N TRP A 373 -16.91 -13.21 -17.01
CA TRP A 373 -16.64 -14.54 -17.54
C TRP A 373 -15.31 -14.63 -18.30
N LEU A 374 -14.90 -13.57 -19.00
CA LEU A 374 -13.58 -13.49 -19.65
C LEU A 374 -12.45 -13.17 -18.66
N GLN A 375 -12.76 -12.98 -17.38
CA GLN A 375 -11.82 -12.54 -16.35
C GLN A 375 -11.14 -11.20 -16.70
N ILE A 376 -11.88 -10.30 -17.33
CA ILE A 376 -11.42 -8.96 -17.71
C ILE A 376 -12.09 -7.94 -16.79
N VAL A 377 -11.32 -7.23 -15.98
CA VAL A 377 -11.84 -6.07 -15.25
C VAL A 377 -12.02 -4.91 -16.22
N PRO A 378 -13.20 -4.27 -16.31
CA PRO A 378 -13.44 -3.15 -17.20
C PRO A 378 -12.79 -1.87 -16.64
N GLN A 379 -11.46 -1.85 -16.62
CA GLN A 379 -10.62 -0.77 -16.16
C GLN A 379 -9.50 -0.53 -17.16
N VAL A 380 -9.02 0.71 -17.25
CA VAL A 380 -7.89 1.07 -18.09
C VAL A 380 -6.88 1.89 -17.30
N GLN A 381 -5.60 1.61 -17.52
CA GLN A 381 -4.51 2.35 -16.92
C GLN A 381 -4.16 3.55 -17.82
N LEU A 382 -4.18 4.74 -17.24
CA LEU A 382 -3.75 5.97 -17.87
C LEU A 382 -2.35 6.31 -17.39
N VAL A 383 -1.49 6.70 -18.32
CA VAL A 383 -0.10 7.04 -18.06
C VAL A 383 0.06 8.54 -18.25
N LEU A 384 0.34 9.25 -17.18
CA LEU A 384 0.51 10.70 -17.17
C LEU A 384 1.99 11.06 -17.13
N THR A 385 2.36 12.01 -17.98
CA THR A 385 3.67 12.68 -18.02
C THR A 385 3.46 14.17 -17.73
N PRO A 386 4.51 14.97 -17.49
CA PRO A 386 4.35 16.41 -17.23
C PRO A 386 3.58 17.19 -18.30
N ASN A 387 3.58 16.72 -19.56
CA ASN A 387 3.04 17.44 -20.71
C ASN A 387 1.97 16.67 -21.49
N ASP A 388 1.74 15.40 -21.16
CA ASP A 388 0.98 14.50 -22.01
C ASP A 388 0.37 13.35 -21.22
N ALA A 389 -0.65 12.71 -21.79
CA ALA A 389 -1.30 11.53 -21.23
C ALA A 389 -1.46 10.45 -22.30
N TYR A 390 -1.43 9.19 -21.87
CA TYR A 390 -1.56 8.01 -22.71
C TYR A 390 -2.51 6.99 -22.09
N ILE A 391 -3.05 6.13 -22.94
CA ILE A 391 -3.77 4.91 -22.56
C ILE A 391 -2.77 3.76 -22.66
N ASN A 392 -2.60 3.02 -21.57
CA ASN A 392 -1.86 1.78 -21.58
C ASN A 392 -2.80 0.60 -21.85
N LEU A 393 -2.63 -0.03 -23.01
CA LEU A 393 -3.28 -1.29 -23.38
C LEU A 393 -2.27 -2.45 -23.52
N HIS A 394 -1.01 -2.24 -23.13
CA HIS A 394 -0.02 -3.31 -23.10
C HIS A 394 -0.47 -4.39 -22.12
N ASP A 395 -0.42 -5.65 -22.53
CA ASP A 395 -0.92 -6.81 -21.78
C ASP A 395 -2.39 -6.71 -21.34
N SER A 396 -3.18 -5.84 -21.97
CA SER A 396 -4.58 -5.65 -21.63
C SER A 396 -5.50 -6.45 -22.55
N ASN A 397 -6.30 -7.33 -21.96
CA ASN A 397 -7.39 -8.02 -22.65
C ASN A 397 -8.65 -7.15 -22.82
N LEU A 398 -8.63 -5.91 -22.35
CA LEU A 398 -9.77 -4.99 -22.42
C LEU A 398 -10.36 -4.80 -23.83
N PRO A 399 -9.57 -4.74 -24.92
CA PRO A 399 -10.11 -4.63 -26.28
C PRO A 399 -11.04 -5.78 -26.67
N LEU A 400 -10.89 -6.99 -26.10
CA LEU A 400 -11.76 -8.14 -26.37
C LEU A 400 -13.22 -7.87 -26.00
N LEU A 401 -13.49 -6.95 -25.07
CA LEU A 401 -14.86 -6.56 -24.72
C LEU A 401 -15.61 -5.90 -25.88
N PHE A 402 -14.87 -5.40 -26.89
CA PHE A 402 -15.39 -4.71 -28.06
C PHE A 402 -15.43 -5.60 -29.32
N ASP A 403 -15.15 -6.90 -29.18
CA ASP A 403 -15.42 -7.87 -30.22
C ASP A 403 -16.94 -8.15 -30.30
N GLU A 404 -17.50 -8.00 -31.51
CA GLU A 404 -18.92 -8.24 -31.81
C GLU A 404 -19.23 -9.73 -31.92
N ASP A 405 -18.23 -10.56 -32.20
CA ASP A 405 -18.37 -12.01 -32.25
C ASP A 405 -18.50 -12.61 -30.84
N ILE A 406 -18.11 -11.87 -29.79
CA ILE A 406 -18.13 -12.34 -28.40
C ILE A 406 -19.38 -11.86 -27.68
N GLN A 407 -20.26 -12.81 -27.29
CA GLN A 407 -21.58 -12.54 -26.71
C GLN A 407 -21.78 -13.28 -25.37
N TYR A 408 -22.58 -12.70 -24.48
CA TYR A 408 -22.96 -13.37 -23.24
C TYR A 408 -23.85 -14.59 -23.51
N ASN A 409 -23.50 -15.72 -22.92
CA ASN A 409 -24.24 -16.97 -23.03
C ASN A 409 -25.15 -17.16 -21.82
N SER A 410 -26.40 -16.70 -21.91
CA SER A 410 -27.38 -16.89 -20.82
C SER A 410 -27.76 -18.36 -20.55
N LYS A 411 -27.28 -19.31 -21.37
CA LYS A 411 -27.52 -20.75 -21.22
C LYS A 411 -26.37 -21.48 -20.54
N TRP A 412 -25.36 -20.76 -20.03
CA TRP A 412 -24.28 -21.36 -19.27
C TRP A 412 -24.73 -22.29 -18.11
N PRO A 413 -25.90 -22.09 -17.43
CA PRO A 413 -26.33 -23.02 -16.38
C PRO A 413 -26.58 -24.45 -16.89
N GLU A 414 -26.90 -24.62 -18.18
CA GLU A 414 -27.17 -25.93 -18.79
C GLU A 414 -25.88 -26.78 -18.92
N VAL A 415 -24.71 -26.14 -18.88
CA VAL A 415 -23.40 -26.75 -19.11
C VAL A 415 -22.44 -26.60 -17.92
N ALA A 416 -22.86 -25.86 -16.88
CA ALA A 416 -22.04 -25.50 -15.73
C ALA A 416 -21.37 -26.69 -15.05
N SER A 417 -22.16 -27.69 -14.62
CA SER A 417 -21.64 -28.85 -13.88
C SER A 417 -20.66 -29.69 -14.67
N ALA A 418 -20.92 -29.91 -15.96
CA ALA A 418 -20.03 -30.68 -16.82
C ALA A 418 -18.67 -30.00 -16.99
N HIS A 419 -18.68 -28.66 -17.15
CA HIS A 419 -17.45 -27.88 -17.26
C HIS A 419 -16.73 -27.73 -15.92
N PHE A 420 -17.45 -27.54 -14.81
CA PHE A 420 -16.88 -27.51 -13.47
C PHE A 420 -16.17 -28.82 -13.13
N ARG A 421 -16.82 -29.96 -13.39
CA ARG A 421 -16.22 -31.29 -13.20
C ARG A 421 -14.93 -31.44 -13.99
N ARG A 422 -14.96 -31.10 -15.28
CA ARG A 422 -13.80 -31.21 -16.18
C ARG A 422 -12.66 -30.27 -15.78
N TYR A 423 -12.98 -29.03 -15.43
CA TYR A 423 -11.99 -28.00 -15.08
C TYR A 423 -11.24 -28.37 -13.80
N ASN A 424 -11.97 -28.84 -12.79
CA ASN A 424 -11.41 -29.21 -11.48
C ASN A 424 -10.95 -30.68 -11.41
N SER A 425 -10.92 -31.39 -12.54
CA SER A 425 -10.48 -32.80 -12.63
C SER A 425 -11.21 -33.74 -11.66
N ILE A 426 -12.51 -33.51 -11.44
CA ILE A 426 -13.32 -34.28 -10.50
C ILE A 426 -13.76 -35.61 -11.17
N PRO A 427 -13.49 -36.79 -10.56
CA PRO A 427 -13.87 -38.09 -11.13
C PRO A 427 -15.37 -38.24 -11.30
N ASP A 428 -15.83 -38.93 -12.36
CA ASP A 428 -17.26 -39.12 -12.67
C ASP A 428 -18.04 -39.84 -11.56
N GLU A 429 -17.38 -40.59 -10.69
CA GLU A 429 -18.05 -41.29 -9.58
C GLU A 429 -18.41 -40.36 -8.40
N VAL A 430 -17.82 -39.16 -8.34
CA VAL A 430 -18.15 -38.17 -7.32
C VAL A 430 -19.45 -37.47 -7.72
N GLU A 431 -20.51 -37.68 -6.93
CA GLU A 431 -21.75 -36.92 -7.09
C GLU A 431 -21.50 -35.44 -6.79
N LEU A 432 -21.91 -34.58 -7.71
CA LEU A 432 -21.87 -33.13 -7.56
C LEU A 432 -23.31 -32.62 -7.42
N ASP A 433 -23.53 -31.66 -6.55
CA ASP A 433 -24.80 -30.94 -6.50
C ASP A 433 -24.79 -29.85 -7.59
N ASP A 434 -25.47 -30.14 -8.70
CA ASP A 434 -25.62 -29.21 -9.82
C ASP A 434 -26.23 -27.88 -9.39
N ALA A 435 -27.14 -27.88 -8.41
CA ALA A 435 -27.77 -26.66 -7.93
C ALA A 435 -26.77 -25.80 -7.15
N GLU A 436 -25.93 -26.42 -6.31
CA GLU A 436 -24.89 -25.72 -5.56
C GLU A 436 -23.86 -25.07 -6.49
N ILE A 437 -23.41 -25.77 -7.54
CA ILE A 437 -22.48 -25.21 -8.53
C ILE A 437 -23.10 -24.01 -9.25
N ILE A 438 -24.36 -24.13 -9.68
CA ILE A 438 -25.05 -23.04 -10.36
C ILE A 438 -25.22 -21.84 -9.44
N ASP A 439 -25.60 -22.06 -8.18
CA ASP A 439 -25.81 -20.98 -7.20
C ASP A 439 -24.48 -20.31 -6.82
N LEU A 440 -23.39 -21.08 -6.71
CA LEU A 440 -22.03 -20.56 -6.54
C LEU A 440 -21.64 -19.63 -7.70
N LEU A 441 -21.83 -20.06 -8.94
CA LEU A 441 -21.47 -19.27 -10.13
C LEU A 441 -22.36 -18.03 -10.28
N LYS A 442 -23.65 -18.11 -9.95
CA LYS A 442 -24.53 -16.92 -9.89
C LYS A 442 -24.07 -15.95 -8.82
N HIS A 443 -23.69 -16.44 -7.64
CA HIS A 443 -23.16 -15.59 -6.58
C HIS A 443 -21.88 -14.88 -7.03
N GLN A 444 -20.99 -15.56 -7.74
CA GLN A 444 -19.83 -14.94 -8.38
C GLN A 444 -20.23 -13.87 -9.40
N GLU A 445 -21.17 -14.18 -10.31
CA GLU A 445 -21.70 -13.23 -11.31
C GLU A 445 -22.35 -11.99 -10.67
N GLU A 446 -22.94 -12.11 -9.49
CA GLU A 446 -23.57 -11.00 -8.76
C GLU A 446 -22.55 -10.17 -7.94
N ALA A 447 -21.67 -10.83 -7.19
CA ALA A 447 -20.91 -10.19 -6.10
C ALA A 447 -19.42 -9.97 -6.37
N TYR A 448 -18.87 -10.52 -7.46
CA TYR A 448 -17.43 -10.51 -7.76
C TYR A 448 -17.12 -9.90 -9.13
N ASP A 449 -15.87 -9.50 -9.37
CA ASP A 449 -15.41 -8.88 -10.61
C ASP A 449 -15.09 -9.92 -11.69
N ILE A 450 -14.76 -11.15 -11.29
CA ILE A 450 -14.46 -12.26 -12.19
C ILE A 450 -15.09 -13.57 -11.68
N ILE A 451 -15.17 -14.56 -12.56
CA ILE A 451 -15.71 -15.89 -12.26
C ILE A 451 -14.59 -16.92 -12.31
N ASN A 452 -14.44 -17.66 -11.21
CA ASN A 452 -13.43 -18.69 -11.00
C ASN A 452 -14.04 -20.10 -10.97
N GLY A 453 -13.16 -21.10 -11.13
CA GLY A 453 -13.50 -22.53 -10.99
C GLY A 453 -14.11 -23.18 -12.23
N VAL A 454 -14.28 -22.43 -13.32
CA VAL A 454 -14.80 -22.89 -14.61
C VAL A 454 -14.16 -22.13 -15.78
N PRO A 455 -14.15 -22.69 -17.00
CA PRO A 455 -13.86 -21.92 -18.20
C PRO A 455 -14.90 -20.82 -18.45
N PRO A 456 -14.66 -19.89 -19.40
CA PRO A 456 -15.56 -18.79 -19.76
C PRO A 456 -16.86 -19.25 -20.45
N ILE A 457 -17.61 -20.19 -19.86
CA ILE A 457 -18.81 -20.81 -20.41
C ILE A 457 -20.01 -19.85 -20.51
N GLY A 458 -19.98 -18.76 -19.76
CA GLY A 458 -20.91 -17.63 -19.88
C GLY A 458 -20.66 -16.76 -21.11
N VAL A 459 -19.80 -17.18 -22.04
CA VAL A 459 -19.51 -16.45 -23.27
C VAL A 459 -19.52 -17.40 -24.47
N THR A 460 -19.96 -16.88 -25.61
CA THR A 460 -19.88 -17.55 -26.93
C THR A 460 -19.11 -16.69 -27.92
N VAL A 461 -18.42 -17.34 -28.86
CA VAL A 461 -17.73 -16.70 -29.99
C VAL A 461 -18.42 -17.15 -31.27
N LYS A 462 -18.98 -16.23 -32.05
CA LYS A 462 -19.75 -16.53 -33.28
C LYS A 462 -20.91 -17.52 -33.03
N GLY A 463 -21.47 -17.48 -31.82
CA GLY A 463 -22.54 -18.39 -31.37
C GLY A 463 -22.07 -19.78 -30.93
N GLU A 464 -20.76 -20.06 -30.95
CA GLU A 464 -20.18 -21.31 -30.46
C GLU A 464 -19.65 -21.12 -29.02
N GLN A 465 -19.79 -22.16 -28.20
CA GLN A 465 -19.31 -22.11 -26.82
C GLN A 465 -17.78 -22.17 -26.77
N ILE A 466 -17.20 -21.34 -25.91
CA ILE A 466 -15.75 -21.29 -25.73
C ILE A 466 -15.25 -22.52 -24.96
N THR A 467 -14.13 -23.08 -25.41
CA THR A 467 -13.39 -24.14 -24.72
C THR A 467 -12.10 -23.58 -24.09
N ASN A 468 -11.47 -24.32 -23.17
CA ASN A 468 -10.26 -23.90 -22.45
C ASN A 468 -9.10 -23.46 -23.37
N ASP A 469 -9.07 -23.90 -24.63
CA ASP A 469 -7.96 -23.70 -25.55
C ASP A 469 -8.18 -22.51 -26.52
N HIS A 470 -9.25 -21.72 -26.33
CA HIS A 470 -9.47 -20.55 -27.18
C HIS A 470 -8.48 -19.44 -26.85
N ALA A 471 -7.50 -19.25 -27.75
CA ALA A 471 -6.68 -18.05 -27.77
C ALA A 471 -7.50 -16.88 -28.34
N PHE A 472 -7.56 -15.78 -27.59
CA PHE A 472 -8.16 -14.55 -28.07
C PHE A 472 -7.06 -13.62 -28.58
N ASP A 473 -7.10 -13.31 -29.87
CA ASP A 473 -6.20 -12.32 -30.45
C ASP A 473 -6.89 -10.96 -30.50
N THR A 474 -6.22 -9.95 -29.94
CA THR A 474 -6.71 -8.57 -30.03
C THR A 474 -6.44 -8.01 -31.43
N THR A 475 -7.47 -7.48 -32.09
CA THR A 475 -7.35 -6.86 -33.42
C THR A 475 -7.23 -5.34 -33.35
N GLU A 476 -6.67 -4.71 -34.39
CA GLU A 476 -6.60 -3.24 -34.50
C GLU A 476 -7.99 -2.58 -34.47
N GLU A 477 -9.01 -3.25 -35.01
CA GLU A 477 -10.39 -2.79 -34.95
C GLU A 477 -10.91 -2.74 -33.51
N MET A 478 -10.66 -3.80 -32.72
CA MET A 478 -11.04 -3.85 -31.30
C MET A 478 -10.34 -2.76 -30.50
N ILE A 479 -9.04 -2.54 -30.73
CA ILE A 479 -8.28 -1.45 -30.10
C ILE A 479 -8.90 -0.09 -30.45
N THR A 480 -9.23 0.12 -31.72
CA THR A 480 -9.85 1.37 -32.19
C THR A 480 -11.20 1.62 -31.52
N LYS A 481 -12.06 0.59 -31.43
CA LYS A 481 -13.36 0.67 -30.74
C LYS A 481 -13.19 0.96 -29.24
N CYS A 482 -12.24 0.27 -28.58
CA CYS A 482 -11.90 0.48 -27.18
C CYS A 482 -11.45 1.93 -26.92
N VAL A 483 -10.53 2.44 -27.73
CA VAL A 483 -10.04 3.83 -27.66
C VAL A 483 -11.18 4.83 -27.85
N ALA A 484 -12.04 4.63 -28.85
CA ALA A 484 -13.18 5.52 -29.11
C ALA A 484 -14.17 5.52 -27.93
N TYR A 485 -14.40 4.37 -27.31
CA TYR A 485 -15.22 4.24 -26.12
C TYR A 485 -14.62 4.99 -24.93
N ILE A 486 -13.32 4.80 -24.66
CA ILE A 486 -12.61 5.51 -23.57
C ILE A 486 -12.67 7.02 -23.76
N ILE A 487 -12.48 7.54 -24.97
CA ILE A 487 -12.60 8.99 -25.25
C ILE A 487 -14.03 9.50 -25.04
N THR A 488 -15.03 8.72 -25.44
CA THR A 488 -16.44 9.08 -25.23
C THR A 488 -16.76 9.16 -23.74
N LEU A 489 -16.34 8.15 -22.96
CA LEU A 489 -16.46 8.15 -21.51
C LEU A 489 -15.72 9.34 -20.88
N SER A 490 -14.49 9.60 -21.32
CA SER A 490 -13.65 10.70 -20.83
C SER A 490 -14.36 12.05 -20.98
N ARG A 491 -15.00 12.29 -22.12
CA ARG A 491 -15.80 13.52 -22.35
C ARG A 491 -17.01 13.60 -21.43
N GLY A 492 -17.66 12.47 -21.14
CA GLY A 492 -18.75 12.42 -20.16
C GLY A 492 -18.28 12.81 -18.76
N LEU A 493 -17.20 12.18 -18.30
CA LEU A 493 -16.67 12.38 -16.95
C LEU A 493 -16.13 13.79 -16.70
N VAL A 494 -15.44 14.40 -17.68
CA VAL A 494 -14.93 15.78 -17.55
C VAL A 494 -16.07 16.80 -17.38
N ASN A 495 -17.25 16.52 -17.95
CA ASN A 495 -18.42 17.39 -17.84
C ASN A 495 -19.25 17.11 -16.57
N GLN A 496 -18.98 16.01 -15.88
CA GLN A 496 -19.66 15.68 -14.64
C GLN A 496 -19.11 16.56 -13.53
N LYS A 497 -19.95 17.46 -12.99
CA LYS A 497 -19.66 18.08 -11.70
C LYS A 497 -19.77 16.99 -10.64
N LEU A 498 -18.64 16.54 -10.13
CA LEU A 498 -18.63 15.84 -8.85
C LEU A 498 -18.99 16.88 -7.79
N SER A 499 -19.97 16.54 -6.95
CA SER A 499 -20.28 17.37 -5.80
C SER A 499 -19.05 17.40 -4.89
N ASP A 500 -18.82 18.57 -4.30
CA ASP A 500 -17.80 18.84 -3.29
C ASP A 500 -18.09 17.92 -2.09
N ASP A 501 -17.48 16.74 -2.10
CA ASP A 501 -17.95 15.61 -1.31
C ASP A 501 -17.28 15.49 0.05
N GLY A 502 -16.29 16.36 0.34
CA GLY A 502 -15.75 16.58 1.68
C GLY A 502 -15.30 15.31 2.43
N CYS A 503 -15.11 14.20 1.71
CA CYS A 503 -14.70 12.91 2.24
C CYS A 503 -13.18 12.86 2.16
N PHE A 504 -12.51 12.56 3.28
CA PHE A 504 -11.05 12.44 3.36
C PHE A 504 -10.24 13.75 3.15
N GLY A 505 -10.88 14.92 3.11
CA GLY A 505 -10.21 16.21 2.90
C GLY A 505 -9.77 16.44 1.44
N ASN A 506 -8.79 17.33 1.23
CA ASN A 506 -8.40 17.79 -0.11
C ASN A 506 -7.79 16.69 -1.02
N VAL A 507 -7.37 15.54 -0.47
CA VAL A 507 -6.64 14.51 -1.23
C VAL A 507 -7.51 13.93 -2.34
N LEU A 508 -8.76 13.57 -2.05
CA LEU A 508 -9.63 12.98 -3.08
C LEU A 508 -10.13 14.02 -4.09
N ASP A 509 -10.31 15.26 -3.65
CA ASP A 509 -10.59 16.37 -4.56
C ASP A 509 -9.43 16.54 -5.55
N ASN A 510 -8.19 16.48 -5.07
CA ASN A 510 -7.00 16.51 -5.92
C ASN A 510 -6.93 15.31 -6.88
N VAL A 511 -7.39 14.12 -6.47
CA VAL A 511 -7.46 12.94 -7.36
C VAL A 511 -8.46 13.18 -8.48
N ILE A 512 -9.63 13.74 -8.16
CA ILE A 512 -10.63 14.11 -9.15
C ILE A 512 -10.09 15.17 -10.12
N GLU A 513 -9.41 16.19 -9.61
CA GLU A 513 -8.79 17.23 -10.43
C GLU A 513 -7.72 16.65 -11.36
N LEU A 514 -6.83 15.81 -10.84
CA LEU A 514 -5.80 15.12 -11.61
C LEU A 514 -6.42 14.24 -12.70
N ARG A 515 -7.46 13.47 -12.35
CA ARG A 515 -8.19 12.64 -13.31
C ARG A 515 -8.78 13.51 -14.41
N ASN A 516 -9.53 14.54 -14.07
CA ASN A 516 -10.15 15.44 -15.05
C ASN A 516 -9.11 16.12 -15.95
N HIS A 517 -7.97 16.52 -15.39
CA HIS A 517 -6.84 17.07 -16.15
C HIS A 517 -6.29 16.04 -17.15
N THR A 518 -6.03 14.81 -16.69
CA THR A 518 -5.53 13.70 -17.51
C THR A 518 -6.48 13.38 -18.66
N LEU A 519 -7.79 13.28 -18.37
CA LEU A 519 -8.81 13.04 -19.38
C LEU A 519 -8.87 14.18 -20.42
N GLN A 520 -8.71 15.44 -20.00
CA GLN A 520 -8.64 16.56 -20.94
C GLN A 520 -7.41 16.50 -21.84
N LEU A 521 -6.25 16.08 -21.34
CA LEU A 521 -5.05 15.87 -22.15
C LEU A 521 -5.29 14.80 -23.21
N LEU A 522 -5.86 13.65 -22.82
CA LEU A 522 -6.22 12.57 -23.75
C LEU A 522 -7.17 13.04 -24.86
N ILE A 523 -8.24 13.76 -24.49
CA ILE A 523 -9.21 14.29 -25.45
C ILE A 523 -8.54 15.26 -26.44
N ARG A 524 -7.75 16.22 -25.95
CA ARG A 524 -7.04 17.18 -26.83
C ARG A 524 -6.08 16.47 -27.78
N LYS A 525 -5.35 15.47 -27.28
CA LYS A 525 -4.40 14.69 -28.07
C LYS A 525 -5.11 13.91 -29.17
N HIS A 526 -6.17 13.19 -28.81
CA HIS A 526 -7.04 12.49 -29.75
C HIS A 526 -7.61 13.42 -30.83
N ASP A 527 -8.16 14.57 -30.42
CA ASP A 527 -8.78 15.54 -31.34
C ASP A 527 -7.76 16.22 -32.27
N SER A 528 -6.47 16.21 -31.90
CA SER A 528 -5.37 16.65 -32.76
C SER A 528 -4.90 15.59 -33.76
N GLY A 529 -5.51 14.39 -33.76
CA GLY A 529 -5.12 13.27 -34.62
C GLY A 529 -3.82 12.56 -34.20
N LYS A 530 -3.33 12.83 -32.98
CA LYS A 530 -2.17 12.13 -32.42
C LYS A 530 -2.60 10.82 -31.75
N SER A 531 -1.74 9.80 -31.81
CA SER A 531 -1.99 8.57 -31.05
C SER A 531 -2.07 8.87 -29.56
N ILE A 532 -3.05 8.28 -28.90
CA ILE A 532 -3.19 8.33 -27.44
C ILE A 532 -2.76 7.03 -26.77
N LEU A 533 -2.39 6.00 -27.53
CA LEU A 533 -1.79 4.80 -26.99
C LEU A 533 -0.35 5.09 -26.56
N ILE A 534 0.08 4.48 -25.46
CA ILE A 534 1.47 4.60 -25.06
C ILE A 534 2.40 4.00 -26.13
N PRO A 535 3.50 4.67 -26.50
CA PRO A 535 4.51 4.08 -27.37
C PRO A 535 5.19 2.87 -26.72
N ASP A 536 5.47 1.82 -27.50
CA ASP A 536 6.06 0.56 -27.00
C ASP A 536 7.36 0.76 -26.20
N HIS A 537 8.21 1.70 -26.60
CA HIS A 537 9.47 1.99 -25.91
C HIS A 537 9.29 2.68 -24.53
N LEU A 538 8.08 3.16 -24.21
CA LEU A 538 7.75 3.74 -22.91
C LEU A 538 6.90 2.78 -22.07
N ALA A 539 6.31 1.75 -22.67
CA ALA A 539 5.54 0.74 -21.94
C ALA A 539 6.48 -0.11 -21.08
N ARG A 540 6.03 -0.48 -19.90
CA ARG A 540 6.79 -1.30 -18.95
C ARG A 540 5.93 -2.43 -18.43
N GLU A 541 6.45 -3.65 -18.46
CA GLU A 541 5.74 -4.85 -18.03
C GLU A 541 5.36 -4.79 -16.54
N GLU A 542 6.22 -4.18 -15.71
CA GLU A 542 5.98 -4.08 -14.26
C GLU A 542 4.75 -3.23 -13.89
N TRP A 543 4.20 -2.43 -14.80
CA TRP A 543 3.03 -1.60 -14.52
C TRP A 543 1.74 -2.38 -14.35
N SER A 544 1.68 -3.61 -14.84
CA SER A 544 0.55 -4.53 -14.65
C SER A 544 0.29 -4.82 -13.17
N ALA A 545 1.35 -4.89 -12.35
CA ALA A 545 1.26 -5.12 -10.90
C ALA A 545 0.60 -3.97 -10.13
N TYR A 546 0.45 -2.79 -10.75
CA TYR A 546 -0.18 -1.61 -10.14
C TYR A 546 -1.62 -1.41 -10.57
N SER A 547 -2.17 -2.37 -11.32
CA SER A 547 -3.60 -2.46 -11.57
C SER A 547 -4.35 -2.99 -10.35
N THR A 548 -5.56 -2.48 -10.11
CA THR A 548 -6.43 -3.00 -9.05
C THR A 548 -6.73 -4.47 -9.33
N ALA A 549 -6.40 -5.32 -8.36
CA ALA A 549 -6.71 -6.74 -8.40
C ALA A 549 -8.24 -6.95 -8.45
N PRO A 550 -8.72 -7.90 -9.26
CA PRO A 550 -10.15 -8.20 -9.31
C PRO A 550 -10.64 -8.74 -7.97
N LYS A 551 -11.80 -8.28 -7.51
CA LYS A 551 -12.51 -8.97 -6.43
C LYS A 551 -12.91 -10.36 -6.92
N GLN A 552 -12.33 -11.38 -6.32
CA GLN A 552 -12.55 -12.77 -6.71
C GLN A 552 -12.88 -13.66 -5.51
N LEU A 553 -13.61 -14.74 -5.76
CA LEU A 553 -13.85 -15.76 -4.75
C LEU A 553 -12.63 -16.69 -4.73
N ALA A 554 -11.98 -16.80 -3.58
CA ALA A 554 -10.96 -17.83 -3.34
C ALA A 554 -11.66 -19.20 -3.30
N LEU A 555 -11.23 -20.11 -4.16
CA LEU A 555 -11.70 -21.49 -4.19
C LEU A 555 -10.58 -22.34 -3.61
N ASP A 556 -10.71 -22.72 -2.34
CA ASP A 556 -9.77 -23.59 -1.62
C ASP A 556 -9.99 -25.07 -1.92
#